data_AF-A0A645BUJ3-F1
#
_entry.id   AF-A0A645BUJ3-F1
#
_cell.length_a   1.000
_cell.length_b   1.000
_cell.length_c   1.000
_cell.angle_alpha   90.00
_cell.angle_beta   90.00
_cell.angle_gamma   90.00
#
_symmetry.space_group_name_H-M   'P 1'
#
loop_
_entity.id
_entity.type
_entity.pdbx_description
1 polymer ?
#
loop_
_entity_poly.entity_id
_entity_poly.type
_entity_poly.pdbx_seq_one_letter_code
_entity_poly.pdbx_strand_id
1 'polypeptide(L)' 'MKKQPNGIKFNEIAKVLNACGYELVRCAGSHRQFRNERGEVITIKEENPLKAVYIKDVLRRIGR' A
#
# COMPACT_ATOMS: atom_id res chain seq x y z
N MET A 1 -11.73 -3.66 3.19
CA MET A 1 -10.90 -3.67 1.97
C MET A 1 -11.59 -4.29 0.74
N LYS A 2 -11.88 -5.59 0.70
CA LYS A 2 -12.39 -6.25 -0.53
C LYS A 2 -13.73 -5.73 -1.07
N LYS A 3 -14.67 -5.33 -0.20
CA LYS A 3 -16.04 -4.93 -0.60
C LYS A 3 -16.22 -3.41 -0.81
N GLN A 4 -15.25 -2.60 -0.36
CA GLN A 4 -15.25 -1.14 -0.51
C GLN A 4 -13.79 -0.67 -0.66
N PRO A 5 -13.27 -0.57 -1.90
CA PRO A 5 -11.93 -0.06 -2.17
C PRO A 5 -11.89 1.49 -2.16
N ASN A 6 -12.98 2.16 -1.81
CA ASN A 6 -13.06 3.62 -1.70
C ASN A 6 -13.01 4.01 -0.21
N GLY A 7 -12.36 5.13 0.11
CA GLY A 7 -12.34 5.66 1.48
C GLY A 7 -11.30 5.05 2.42
N ILE A 8 -10.43 4.14 1.94
CA ILE A 8 -9.39 3.53 2.78
C ILE A 8 -8.29 4.55 3.05
N LYS A 9 -7.89 4.67 4.32
CA LYS A 9 -6.79 5.54 4.73
C LYS A 9 -5.45 4.89 4.43
N PHE A 10 -4.44 5.72 4.19
CA PHE A 10 -3.06 5.25 4.01
C PHE A 10 -2.58 4.33 5.14
N ASN A 11 -2.89 4.69 6.39
CA ASN A 11 -2.46 3.93 7.56
C ASN A 11 -2.97 2.46 7.55
N GLU A 12 -4.18 2.23 7.05
CA GLU A 12 -4.74 0.87 6.95
C GLU A 12 -4.01 0.03 5.90
N ILE A 13 -3.61 0.65 4.79
CA ILE A 13 -2.81 0.00 3.74
C ILE A 13 -1.40 -0.30 4.25
N ALA A 14 -0.78 0.65 4.95
CA ALA A 14 0.55 0.47 5.53
C ALA A 14 0.57 -0.71 6.52
N LYS A 15 -0.45 -0.85 7.38
CA LYS A 15 -0.59 -2.01 8.27
C LYS A 15 -0.66 -3.34 7.50
N VAL A 16 -1.45 -3.39 6.42
CA VAL A 16 -1.59 -4.61 5.61
C VAL A 16 -0.29 -4.95 4.88
N LEU A 17 0.39 -3.94 4.33
CA LEU A 17 1.70 -4.13 3.70
C LEU A 17 2.74 -4.65 4.69
N ASN A 18 2.85 -4.03 5.87
CA ASN A 18 3.74 -4.49 6.93
C ASN A 18 3.42 -5.93 7.35
N ALA A 19 2.14 -6.28 7.51
CA ALA A 19 1.73 -7.64 7.84
C ALA A 19 2.02 -8.66 6.72
N CYS A 20 2.13 -8.20 5.47
CA CYS A 20 2.53 -9.00 4.31
C CYS A 20 4.05 -9.01 4.06
N GLY A 21 4.87 -8.48 4.98
CA GLY A 21 6.33 -8.49 4.86
C GLY A 21 6.89 -7.39 3.96
N TYR A 22 6.12 -6.33 3.70
CA TYR A 22 6.62 -5.12 3.04
C TYR A 22 7.06 -4.10 4.09
N GLU A 23 8.25 -3.54 3.95
CA GLU A 23 8.79 -2.52 4.84
C GLU A 23 8.87 -1.16 4.14
N LEU A 24 8.63 -0.08 4.89
CA LEU A 24 8.75 1.28 4.37
C LEU A 24 10.23 1.66 4.21
N VAL A 25 10.70 1.71 2.96
CA VAL A 25 12.12 1.96 2.64
C VAL A 25 12.41 3.41 2.23
N ARG A 26 11.39 4.15 1.77
CA ARG A 26 11.57 5.55 1.35
C ARG A 26 10.32 6.39 1.60
N CYS A 27 10.54 7.60 2.11
CA CYS A 27 9.55 8.66 2.19
C CYS A 27 10.06 9.86 1.38
N ALA A 28 9.43 10.15 0.25
CA ALA A 28 9.78 11.29 -0.59
C ALA A 28 8.51 12.11 -0.87
N GLY A 29 8.35 13.23 -0.15
CA GLY A 29 7.12 14.01 -0.19
C GLY A 29 5.91 13.16 0.17
N SER A 30 4.85 13.27 -0.62
CA SER A 30 3.64 12.45 -0.44
C SER A 30 3.79 11.02 -0.97
N HIS A 31 4.94 10.59 -1.49
CA HIS A 31 5.13 9.23 -1.99
C HIS A 31 5.87 8.37 -0.97
N ARG A 32 5.26 7.23 -0.61
CA ARG A 32 5.82 6.22 0.29
C ARG A 32 6.17 4.98 -0.54
N GLN A 33 7.39 4.48 -0.40
CA GLN A 33 7.82 3.25 -1.07
C GLN A 33 7.98 2.13 -0.06
N PHE A 34 7.31 1.01 -0.33
CA PHE A 34 7.44 -0.20 0.46
C PHE A 34 8.16 -1.27 -0.35
N ARG A 35 9.04 -2.05 0.29
CA ARG A 35 9.79 -3.14 -0.33
C ARG A 35 9.59 -4.42 0.47
N ASN A 36 9.34 -5.55 -0.21
CA ASN A 36 9.32 -6.86 0.46
C ASN A 36 10.71 -7.54 0.44
N GLU A 37 10.83 -8.67 1.13
CA GLU A 37 12.05 -9.47 1.19
C GLU A 37 12.53 -9.96 -0.20
N ARG A 38 11.59 -10.12 -1.16
CA ARG A 38 11.88 -10.49 -2.55
C ARG A 38 12.44 -9.34 -3.37
N GLY A 39 12.52 -8.13 -2.80
CA GLY A 39 12.95 -6.91 -3.49
C GLY A 39 11.87 -6.22 -4.31
N GLU A 40 10.62 -6.68 -4.28
CA GLU A 40 9.51 -6.05 -4.97
C GLU A 40 9.13 -4.74 -4.29
N VAL A 41 9.07 -3.65 -5.06
CA VAL A 41 8.75 -2.32 -4.56
C VAL A 41 7.35 -1.91 -4.99
N ILE A 42 6.58 -1.36 -4.06
CA ILE A 42 5.31 -0.67 -4.33
C ILE A 42 5.42 0.79 -3.87
N THR A 43 5.02 1.71 -4.75
CA THR A 43 4.96 3.14 -4.43
C THR A 43 3.50 3.56 -4.25
N ILE A 44 3.19 4.11 -3.08
CA ILE A 44 1.86 4.56 -2.72
C ILE A 44 1.92 6.04 -2.37
N LYS A 45 1.06 6.83 -3.00
CA LYS A 45 0.89 8.22 -2.60
C LYS A 45 0.07 8.27 -1.31
N GLU A 46 0.62 8.86 -0.27
CA GLU A 46 -0.08 9.18 0.96
C GLU A 46 -1.11 10.28 0.69
N GLU A 47 -2.36 9.85 0.60
CA GLU A 47 -3.55 10.70 0.47
C GLU A 47 -4.67 10.11 1.33
N ASN A 48 -5.55 10.97 1.85
CA ASN A 48 -6.72 10.55 2.61
C ASN A 48 -7.99 11.14 1.97
N PRO A 49 -8.85 10.33 1.35
CA PRO A 49 -8.74 8.87 1.17
C PRO A 49 -7.75 8.47 0.07
N LEU A 50 -7.22 7.25 0.15
CA LEU A 50 -6.34 6.70 -0.86
C LEU A 50 -7.11 6.40 -2.16
N LYS A 51 -6.47 6.58 -3.32
CA LYS A 51 -7.09 6.20 -4.60
C LYS A 51 -7.28 4.68 -4.67
N ALA A 52 -8.45 4.26 -5.15
CA ALA A 52 -8.82 2.85 -5.31
C ALA A 52 -7.82 2.03 -6.14
N VAL A 53 -7.12 2.66 -7.09
CA VAL A 53 -6.07 2.04 -7.90
C VAL A 53 -4.93 1.45 -7.06
N TYR A 54 -4.44 2.17 -6.04
CA TYR A 54 -3.40 1.66 -5.16
C TYR A 54 -3.88 0.47 -4.31
N ILE A 55 -5.15 0.52 -3.88
CA ILE A 55 -5.76 -0.57 -3.09
C ILE A 55 -5.87 -1.83 -3.95
N LYS A 56 -6.30 -1.69 -5.21
CA LYS A 56 -6.35 -2.79 -6.17
C LYS A 56 -4.97 -3.36 -6.47
N ASP A 57 -3.95 -2.51 -6.59
CA ASP A 57 -2.57 -2.96 -6.81
C ASP A 57 -2.03 -3.76 -5.61
N VAL A 58 -2.25 -3.26 -4.38
CA VAL A 58 -1.89 -3.98 -3.15
C VAL A 58 -2.58 -5.34 -3.09
N LEU A 59 -3.89 -5.40 -3.31
CA LEU A 59 -4.66 -6.65 -3.30
C LEU A 59 -4.14 -7.67 -4.32
N ARG A 60 -3.82 -7.20 -5.54
CA ARG A 60 -3.23 -8.04 -6.59
C ARG A 60 -1.88 -8.63 -6.18
N ARG A 61 -1.00 -7.84 -5.57
CA ARG A 61 0.34 -8.28 -5.16
C ARG A 61 0.33 -9.27 -4.00
N ILE A 62 -0.58 -9.09 -3.06
CA ILE A 62 -0.74 -10.02 -1.93
C ILE A 62 -1.61 -11.25 -2.27
N GLY A 63 -2.03 -11.39 -3.53
CA GLY A 63 -2.82 -12.53 -4.01
C GLY A 63 -4.24 -12.61 -3.43
N ARG A 64 -4.86 -11.48 -3.09
CA ARG A 64 -6.21 -11.43 -2.50
C ARG A 64 -7.26 -10.84 -3.41
#